data_AF-A0A1I6GJF6-F1
#
_entry.id   AF-A0A1I6GJF6-F1
#
_cell.length_a   1.000
_cell.length_b   1.000
_cell.length_c   1.000
_cell.angle_alpha   90.00
_cell.angle_beta   90.00
_cell.angle_gamma   90.00
#
_symmetry.space_group_name_H-M   'P 1'
#
loop_
_entity.id
_entity.type
_entity.pdbx_description
1 polymer ?
#
loop_
_entity_poly.entity_id
_entity_poly.type
_entity_poly.pdbx_seq_one_letter_code
_entity_poly.pdbx_strand_id
1 'polypeptide(L)'
;MTISEAAFHDIVRVWLTDCVGAGNLTHEPTLRTGREPDFLAEGSLATWAVEVENDADSLTDGFGQARLYAKHATEYVPLLVLPPVKASSRRELALLRDDVRIVELDPGTGDVLSGP
;
A
#
# COMPACT_ATOMS: atom_id res chain seq x y z
N MET A 1 13.21 2.20 13.62
CA MET A 1 12.18 2.81 14.49
C MET A 1 10.93 2.00 14.25
N THR A 2 10.33 1.42 15.29
CA THR A 2 9.10 0.65 15.16
C THR A 2 7.94 1.64 15.33
N ILE A 3 7.21 1.91 14.25
CA ILE A 3 5.98 2.70 14.29
C ILE A 3 4.80 1.74 14.54
N SER A 4 3.80 2.15 15.32
CA SER A 4 2.60 1.32 15.50
C SER A 4 1.80 1.27 14.20
N GLU A 5 1.08 0.17 14.00
CA GLU A 5 0.20 -0.04 12.86
C GLU A 5 -0.80 1.11 12.68
N ALA A 6 -1.53 1.45 13.75
CA ALA A 6 -2.47 2.57 13.73
C ALA A 6 -1.83 3.92 13.35
N ALA A 7 -0.62 4.21 13.86
CA ALA A 7 0.06 5.47 13.55
C ALA A 7 0.55 5.50 12.09
N PHE A 8 0.99 4.37 11.55
CA PHE A 8 1.40 4.29 10.16
C PHE A 8 0.20 4.36 9.21
N HIS A 9 -0.92 3.69 9.52
CA HIS A 9 -2.17 3.83 8.77
C HIS A 9 -2.64 5.28 8.68
N ASP A 10 -2.52 6.06 9.76
CA ASP A 10 -2.86 7.48 9.74
C ASP A 10 -2.00 8.28 8.75
N ILE A 11 -0.70 7.99 8.69
CA ILE A 11 0.22 8.62 7.73
C ILE A 11 -0.15 8.23 6.30
N VAL A 12 -0.37 6.94 6.04
CA VAL A 12 -0.78 6.45 4.71
C VAL A 12 -2.10 7.07 4.28
N ARG A 13 -3.07 7.17 5.19
CA ARG A 13 -4.38 7.79 4.93
C ARG A 13 -4.24 9.25 4.52
N VAL A 14 -3.38 10.02 5.20
CA VAL A 14 -3.11 11.42 4.83
C VAL A 14 -2.49 11.49 3.44
N TRP A 15 -1.45 10.70 3.18
CA TRP A 15 -0.79 10.66 1.87
C TRP A 15 -1.76 10.26 0.72
N LEU A 16 -2.58 9.22 0.93
CA LEU A 16 -3.60 8.80 -0.04
C LEU A 16 -4.64 9.90 -0.25
N THR A 17 -5.08 10.55 0.83
CA THR A 17 -6.03 11.66 0.77
C THR A 17 -5.47 12.83 -0.06
N ASP A 18 -4.19 13.14 0.06
CA ASP A 18 -3.54 14.18 -0.75
C ASP A 18 -3.43 13.76 -2.23
N CYS A 19 -3.30 12.46 -2.49
CA CYS A 19 -3.19 11.91 -3.85
C CYS A 19 -4.53 11.84 -4.60
N VAL A 20 -5.62 11.42 -3.93
CA VAL A 20 -6.92 11.19 -4.59
C VAL A 20 -8.04 12.13 -4.13
N GLY A 21 -7.85 12.84 -3.02
CA GLY A 21 -8.88 13.62 -2.34
C GLY A 21 -9.72 12.78 -1.38
N ALA A 22 -10.16 13.36 -0.26
CA ALA A 22 -10.85 12.64 0.81
C ALA A 22 -12.15 11.94 0.38
N GLY A 23 -12.85 12.47 -0.64
CA GLY A 23 -14.07 11.88 -1.18
C GLY A 23 -13.85 10.63 -2.03
N ASN A 24 -12.61 10.31 -2.36
CA ASN A 24 -12.21 9.20 -3.22
C ASN A 24 -11.41 8.12 -2.45
N LEU A 25 -11.46 8.15 -1.12
CA LEU A 25 -10.77 7.20 -0.26
C LEU A 25 -11.77 6.48 0.64
N THR A 26 -11.80 5.15 0.56
CA THR A 26 -12.60 4.28 1.44
C THR A 26 -11.67 3.45 2.31
N HIS A 27 -11.96 3.36 3.62
CA HIS A 27 -11.23 2.52 4.57
C HIS A 27 -11.92 1.16 4.72
N GLU A 28 -11.14 0.08 4.72
CA GLU A 28 -11.58 -1.32 4.88
C GLU A 28 -12.83 -1.71 4.03
N PRO A 29 -12.86 -1.43 2.71
CA PRO A 29 -14.00 -1.84 1.90
C PRO A 29 -13.98 -3.33 1.60
N THR A 30 -15.14 -3.98 1.69
CA THR A 30 -15.30 -5.34 1.16
C THR A 30 -15.41 -5.31 -0.37
N LEU A 31 -14.39 -5.83 -1.06
CA LEU A 31 -14.39 -6.01 -2.52
C LEU A 31 -15.37 -7.11 -2.94
N ARG A 32 -15.76 -7.11 -4.22
CA ARG A 32 -16.60 -8.18 -4.81
C ARG A 32 -15.99 -9.58 -4.70
N THR A 33 -14.68 -9.64 -4.53
CA THR A 33 -13.91 -10.88 -4.34
C THR A 33 -14.00 -11.42 -2.91
N GLY A 34 -14.66 -10.70 -1.99
CA GLY A 34 -14.71 -10.99 -0.56
C GLY A 34 -13.42 -10.65 0.18
N ARG A 35 -12.53 -9.85 -0.44
CA ARG A 35 -11.29 -9.38 0.16
C ARG A 35 -11.45 -7.95 0.67
N GLU A 36 -10.65 -7.59 1.65
CA GLU A 36 -10.74 -6.32 2.37
C GLU A 36 -9.35 -5.68 2.40
N PRO A 37 -8.98 -4.83 1.41
CA PRO A 37 -7.80 -4.00 1.53
C PRO A 37 -7.98 -2.96 2.65
N ASP A 38 -6.89 -2.46 3.20
CA ASP A 38 -6.93 -1.38 4.20
C ASP A 38 -7.56 -0.11 3.63
N PHE A 39 -7.25 0.18 2.37
CA PHE A 39 -7.86 1.29 1.65
C PHE A 39 -8.21 0.95 0.21
N LEU A 40 -9.26 1.60 -0.29
CA LEU A 40 -9.53 1.72 -1.73
C LEU A 40 -9.45 3.20 -2.10
N ALA A 41 -8.50 3.53 -2.98
CA ALA A 41 -8.22 4.89 -3.39
C ALA A 41 -8.52 5.07 -4.89
N GLU A 42 -9.52 5.90 -5.20
CA GLU A 42 -10.00 6.13 -6.56
C GLU A 42 -9.25 7.31 -7.20
N GLY A 43 -8.15 7.01 -7.88
CA GLY A 43 -7.40 7.99 -8.67
C GLY A 43 -8.03 8.26 -10.04
N SER A 44 -7.59 9.34 -10.69
CA SER A 44 -8.10 9.73 -12.02
C SER A 44 -7.75 8.75 -13.15
N LEU A 45 -6.72 7.92 -12.96
CA LEU A 45 -6.22 6.97 -13.96
C LEU A 45 -6.45 5.50 -13.58
N ALA A 46 -6.60 5.21 -12.29
CA ALA A 46 -6.76 3.86 -11.76
C ALA A 46 -7.32 3.91 -10.34
N THR A 47 -8.02 2.84 -9.95
CA THR A 47 -8.39 2.58 -8.55
C THR A 47 -7.33 1.69 -7.92
N TRP A 48 -6.77 2.12 -6.78
CA TRP A 48 -5.78 1.35 -6.03
C TRP A 48 -6.45 0.59 -4.90
N ALA A 49 -6.26 -0.74 -4.86
CA ALA A 49 -6.53 -1.55 -3.68
C ALA A 49 -5.24 -1.60 -2.86
N VAL A 50 -5.27 -0.97 -1.69
CA VAL A 50 -4.08 -0.63 -0.91
C VAL A 50 -3.97 -1.52 0.32
N GLU A 51 -2.84 -2.20 0.43
CA GLU A 51 -2.37 -2.87 1.63
C GLU A 51 -1.34 -1.97 2.34
N VAL A 52 -1.38 -1.92 3.67
CA VAL A 52 -0.48 -1.14 4.51
C VAL A 52 0.22 -2.05 5.49
N GLU A 53 1.55 -2.01 5.48
CA GLU A 53 2.39 -2.73 6.44
C GLU A 53 3.21 -1.72 7.23
N ASN A 54 3.17 -1.77 8.56
CA ASN A 54 3.92 -0.86 9.43
C ASN A 54 5.35 -1.35 9.74
N ASP A 55 5.70 -2.53 9.24
CA ASP A 55 7.05 -3.11 9.32
C ASP A 55 7.51 -3.57 7.93
N ALA A 56 8.71 -3.18 7.56
CA ALA A 56 9.37 -3.65 6.34
C ALA A 56 9.65 -5.17 6.37
N ASP A 57 9.73 -5.77 7.55
CA ASP A 57 9.90 -7.21 7.70
C ASP A 57 8.63 -7.99 7.29
N SER A 58 7.47 -7.34 7.19
CA SER A 58 6.20 -7.90 6.67
C SER A 58 6.06 -7.81 5.15
N LEU A 59 7.10 -7.39 4.42
CA LEU A 59 7.07 -7.16 2.97
C LEU A 59 6.44 -8.31 2.17
N THR A 60 6.81 -9.55 2.49
CA THR A 60 6.37 -10.73 1.73
C THR A 60 4.90 -11.06 2.00
N ASP A 61 4.44 -10.88 3.24
CA ASP A 61 3.06 -11.13 3.62
C ASP A 61 2.15 -10.06 3.01
N GLY A 62 2.47 -8.77 3.21
CA GLY A 62 1.72 -7.67 2.62
C GLY A 62 1.72 -7.70 1.08
N PHE A 63 2.84 -8.10 0.45
CA PHE A 63 2.86 -8.31 -0.99
C PHE A 63 1.90 -9.43 -1.42
N GLY A 64 1.89 -10.54 -0.67
CA GLY A 64 0.97 -11.65 -0.89
C GLY A 64 -0.49 -11.20 -0.83
N GLN A 65 -0.85 -10.38 0.17
CA GLN A 65 -2.19 -9.81 0.32
C GLN A 65 -2.54 -8.87 -0.83
N ALA A 66 -1.70 -7.87 -1.10
CA ALA A 66 -1.92 -6.89 -2.17
C ALA A 66 -2.12 -7.57 -3.54
N ARG A 67 -1.30 -8.58 -3.85
CA ARG A 67 -1.39 -9.33 -5.11
C ARG A 67 -2.73 -10.04 -5.28
N LEU A 68 -3.36 -10.50 -4.20
CA LEU A 68 -4.66 -11.17 -4.25
C LEU A 68 -5.80 -10.22 -4.64
N TYR A 69 -5.66 -8.91 -4.41
CA TYR A 69 -6.67 -7.93 -4.79
C TYR A 69 -6.82 -7.83 -6.31
N ALA A 70 -5.70 -7.82 -7.04
CA ALA A 70 -5.69 -7.71 -8.50
C ALA A 70 -5.97 -9.04 -9.22
N LYS A 71 -5.61 -10.18 -8.61
CA LYS A 71 -5.78 -11.51 -9.23
C LYS A 71 -7.24 -11.85 -9.53
N HIS A 72 -8.18 -11.25 -8.79
CA HIS A 72 -9.60 -11.57 -8.89
C HIS A 72 -10.47 -10.42 -9.39
N ALA A 73 -9.89 -9.23 -9.61
CA ALA A 73 -10.58 -8.06 -10.13
C ALA A 73 -9.58 -7.11 -10.84
N THR A 74 -9.54 -7.18 -12.18
CA THR A 74 -8.63 -6.39 -13.03
C THR A 74 -8.89 -4.89 -13.01
N GLU A 75 -9.99 -4.47 -12.37
CA GLU A 75 -10.34 -3.06 -12.18
C GLU A 75 -9.48 -2.37 -11.11
N TYR A 76 -8.79 -3.14 -10.27
CA TYR A 76 -7.91 -2.60 -9.23
C TYR A 76 -6.43 -2.80 -9.58
N VAL A 77 -5.66 -1.76 -9.31
CA VAL A 77 -4.20 -1.82 -9.31
C VAL A 77 -3.76 -2.10 -7.87
N PRO A 78 -3.03 -3.21 -7.59
CA PRO A 78 -2.63 -3.55 -6.24
C PRO A 78 -1.48 -2.63 -5.82
N LEU A 79 -1.60 -2.05 -4.64
CA LEU A 79 -0.63 -1.14 -4.04
C LEU A 79 -0.28 -1.64 -2.64
N LEU A 80 1.01 -1.80 -2.36
CA LEU A 80 1.53 -2.05 -1.02
C LEU A 80 2.28 -0.81 -0.56
N VAL A 81 1.95 -0.32 0.63
CA VAL A 81 2.60 0.82 1.27
C VAL A 81 3.28 0.35 2.55
N LEU A 82 4.58 0.66 2.68
CA LEU A 82 5.38 0.25 3.84
C LEU A 82 6.38 1.34 4.25
N PRO A 83 6.93 1.29 5.48
CA PRO A 83 8.08 2.12 5.83
C PRO A 83 9.33 1.72 5.01
N PRO A 84 10.39 2.54 4.99
CA PRO A 84 11.60 2.23 4.23
C PRO A 84 12.20 0.88 4.60
N VAL A 85 12.43 0.03 3.59
CA VAL A 85 13.01 -1.30 3.79
C VAL A 85 14.51 -1.21 4.10
N LYS A 86 14.97 -2.13 4.93
CA LYS A 86 16.40 -2.34 5.21
C LYS A 86 17.15 -2.64 3.92
N ALA A 87 18.42 -2.21 3.86
CA ALA A 87 19.28 -2.44 2.70
C ALA A 87 19.36 -3.93 2.29
N SER A 88 19.32 -4.84 3.27
CA SER A 88 19.30 -6.29 3.05
C SER A 88 18.08 -6.78 2.26
N SER A 89 16.93 -6.12 2.37
CA SER A 89 15.66 -6.52 1.75
C SER A 89 15.39 -5.79 0.42
N ARG A 90 16.26 -4.87 0.00
CA ARG A 90 16.10 -4.11 -1.26
C ARG A 90 16.10 -5.00 -2.49
N ARG A 91 16.90 -6.08 -2.49
CA ARG A 91 16.95 -7.03 -3.60
C ARG A 91 15.64 -7.81 -3.73
N GLU A 92 15.04 -8.21 -2.62
CA GLU A 92 13.74 -8.88 -2.59
C GLU A 92 12.65 -7.94 -3.08
N LEU A 93 12.60 -6.72 -2.56
CA LEU A 93 11.68 -5.68 -3.01
C LEU A 93 11.75 -5.41 -4.52
N ALA A 94 12.94 -5.42 -5.11
CA ALA A 94 13.12 -5.25 -6.56
C ALA A 94 12.50 -6.40 -7.39
N LEU A 95 12.46 -7.62 -6.85
CA LEU A 95 11.88 -8.79 -7.54
C LEU A 95 10.35 -8.83 -7.47
N LEU A 96 9.75 -8.14 -6.50
CA LEU A 96 8.31 -8.18 -6.25
C LEU A 96 7.53 -7.12 -7.06
N ARG A 97 8.20 -6.05 -7.51
CA ARG A 97 7.55 -4.87 -8.12
C ARG A 97 6.85 -5.10 -9.45
N ASP A 98 7.04 -6.26 -10.10
CA ASP A 98 6.41 -6.56 -11.39
C ASP A 98 4.89 -6.79 -11.29
N ASP A 99 4.41 -7.29 -10.14
CA ASP A 99 3.01 -7.69 -9.94
C ASP A 99 2.24 -6.71 -9.02
N VAL A 100 2.93 -6.01 -8.12
CA VAL A 100 2.35 -5.09 -7.14
C VAL A 100 3.14 -3.79 -7.13
N ARG A 101 2.42 -2.65 -7.14
CA ARG A 101 3.07 -1.35 -6.94
C ARG A 101 3.48 -1.25 -5.49
N ILE A 102 4.74 -0.93 -5.24
CA ILE A 102 5.27 -0.80 -3.88
C ILE A 102 5.71 0.65 -3.67
N VAL A 103 5.18 1.27 -2.62
CA VAL A 103 5.54 2.62 -2.18
C VAL A 103 6.16 2.54 -0.79
N GLU A 104 7.32 3.17 -0.65
CA GLU A 104 7.96 3.34 0.65
C GLU A 104 7.69 4.78 1.14
N LEU A 105 7.04 4.93 2.29
CA LEU A 105 6.76 6.22 2.92
C LEU A 105 7.64 6.43 4.15
N ASP A 106 8.18 7.64 4.32
CA ASP A 106 8.89 8.02 5.54
C ASP A 106 7.88 8.20 6.69
N PRO A 107 7.94 7.41 7.76
CA PRO A 107 7.03 7.56 8.90
C PRO A 107 7.24 8.86 9.69
N GLY A 108 8.35 9.58 9.49
CA GLY A 108 8.63 10.86 10.14
C GLY A 108 8.06 12.07 9.40
N THR A 109 7.91 12.00 8.07
CA THR A 109 7.48 13.14 7.25
C THR A 109 6.24 12.87 6.40
N GLY A 110 5.90 11.60 6.15
CA GLY A 110 4.87 11.21 5.18
C GLY A 110 5.32 11.32 3.73
N ASP A 111 6.60 11.57 3.46
CA ASP A 111 7.12 11.71 2.10
C ASP A 111 7.35 10.35 1.45
N VAL A 112 7.17 10.29 0.12
CA VAL A 112 7.51 9.13 -0.69
C VAL A 112 9.03 9.04 -0.84
N LEU A 113 9.61 7.96 -0.32
CA LEU A 113 11.04 7.64 -0.42
C LEU A 113 11.35 6.82 -1.67
N SER A 114 10.40 6.00 -2.09
CA SER A 114 10.43 5.34 -3.39
C SER A 114 9.02 5.01 -3.85
N GLY A 115 8.77 5.11 -5.15
CA GLY A 115 7.49 4.79 -5.77
C GLY A 115 7.67 4.00 -7.07
N PRO A 116 6.56 3.59 -7.69
CA PRO A 116 6.55 3.02 -9.04
C PRO A 116 6.95 4.05 -10.11
#